data_AF-A0A7S4NWV1-F1
#
_entry.id   AF-A0A7S4NWV1-F1
#
_cell.length_a   1.000
_cell.length_b   1.000
_cell.length_c   1.000
_cell.angle_alpha   90.00
_cell.angle_beta   90.00
_cell.angle_gamma   90.00
#
_symmetry.space_group_name_H-M   'P 1'
#
loop_
_entity.id
_entity.type
_entity.pdbx_description
1 polymer ?
#
loop_
_entity_poly.entity_id
_entity_poly.type
_entity_poly.pdbx_seq_one_letter_code
_entity_poly.pdbx_strand_id
1 'polypeptide(L)'
;EKRQSTQHLEMASRRGFVGGNWKSNGTKESVNTLAGGLAKATIPANIDVVVAPTFLHISAAKDLLDGSVVSVAGQDCGGHDAGAFTSSVTAAMLKDFGLNWVILGHSERRSVFGDSDEKIAAKTTKSLDAGLNVIACIGEKLEEREAGTTLDVVLGQVKSIAGAVKDWSKVVLAYEPVWAIGTGKVA
;
A
#
# COMPACT_ATOMS: atom_id res chain seq x y z
N GLU A 1 -7.66 49.57 8.68
CA GLU A 1 -8.03 48.19 8.28
C GLU A 1 -7.10 47.71 7.17
N LYS A 2 -6.14 46.83 7.49
CA LYS A 2 -5.29 46.16 6.48
C LYS A 2 -5.83 44.75 6.31
N ARG A 3 -6.54 44.49 5.20
CA ARG A 3 -6.87 43.12 4.79
C ARG A 3 -5.56 42.42 4.42
N GLN A 4 -5.15 41.45 5.23
CA GLN A 4 -4.11 40.50 4.85
C GLN A 4 -4.66 39.68 3.67
N SER A 5 -3.94 39.71 2.56
CA SER A 5 -4.17 38.86 1.41
C SER A 5 -3.93 37.41 1.83
N THR A 6 -4.98 36.60 1.89
CA THR A 6 -4.87 35.15 1.96
C THR A 6 -4.15 34.69 0.70
N GLN A 7 -2.88 34.34 0.80
CA GLN A 7 -2.20 33.55 -0.23
C GLN A 7 -2.96 32.23 -0.35
N HIS A 8 -3.71 32.07 -1.44
CA HIS A 8 -4.17 30.77 -1.88
C HIS A 8 -2.90 29.96 -2.14
N LEU A 9 -2.60 29.01 -1.26
CA LEU A 9 -1.64 27.94 -1.57
C LEU A 9 -2.17 27.28 -2.84
N GLU A 10 -1.47 27.47 -3.95
CA GLU A 10 -1.74 26.75 -5.19
C GLU A 10 -1.56 25.26 -4.87
N MET A 11 -2.68 24.55 -4.67
CA MET A 11 -2.64 23.12 -4.42
C MET A 11 -2.08 22.46 -5.68
N ALA A 12 -0.81 22.04 -5.63
CA ALA A 12 -0.25 21.20 -6.67
C ALA A 12 -1.22 20.04 -6.92
N SER A 13 -1.62 19.88 -8.18
CA SER A 13 -2.53 18.81 -8.61
C SER A 13 -1.96 17.46 -8.16
N ARG A 14 -2.70 16.74 -7.32
CA ARG A 14 -2.31 15.39 -6.88
C ARG A 14 -2.32 14.47 -8.09
N ARG A 15 -1.24 13.71 -8.28
CA ARG A 15 -1.20 12.64 -9.28
C ARG A 15 -2.24 11.58 -8.92
N GLY A 16 -2.89 11.02 -9.93
CA GLY A 16 -3.76 9.85 -9.74
C GLY A 16 -2.91 8.65 -9.32
N PHE A 17 -3.47 7.76 -8.50
CA PHE A 17 -2.79 6.55 -8.06
C PHE A 17 -3.74 5.36 -8.12
N VAL A 18 -3.35 4.29 -8.81
CA VAL A 18 -4.13 3.05 -8.92
C VAL A 18 -3.29 1.88 -8.46
N GLY A 19 -3.69 1.27 -7.34
CA GLY A 19 -3.08 0.07 -6.78
C GLY A 19 -3.89 -1.19 -7.09
N GLY A 20 -3.26 -2.17 -7.77
CA GLY A 20 -3.82 -3.50 -8.00
C GLY A 20 -3.23 -4.53 -7.04
N ASN A 21 -3.87 -4.76 -5.89
CA ASN A 21 -3.50 -5.84 -4.98
C ASN A 21 -4.08 -7.18 -5.48
N TRP A 22 -3.24 -8.08 -5.99
CA TRP A 22 -3.71 -9.38 -6.50
C TRP A 22 -4.03 -10.37 -5.38
N LYS A 23 -3.71 -10.02 -4.13
CA LYS A 23 -3.90 -10.84 -2.92
C LYS A 23 -3.27 -12.22 -3.11
N SER A 24 -3.80 -13.23 -2.43
CA SER A 24 -3.38 -14.63 -2.55
C SER A 24 -3.94 -15.31 -3.81
N ASN A 25 -3.85 -14.66 -4.98
CA ASN A 25 -4.24 -15.22 -6.27
C ASN A 25 -3.07 -15.22 -7.24
N GLY A 26 -2.99 -16.25 -8.08
CA GLY A 26 -2.05 -16.30 -9.19
C GLY A 26 -1.60 -17.71 -9.55
N THR A 27 -1.62 -18.01 -10.84
CA THR A 27 -0.81 -19.05 -11.47
C THR A 27 0.17 -18.39 -12.44
N LYS A 28 1.18 -19.13 -12.92
CA LYS A 28 2.09 -18.62 -13.98
C LYS A 28 1.30 -18.08 -15.18
N GLU A 29 0.27 -18.79 -15.61
CA GLU A 29 -0.58 -18.40 -16.74
C GLU A 29 -1.40 -17.14 -16.46
N SER A 30 -2.03 -17.06 -15.29
CA SER A 30 -2.86 -15.90 -14.95
C SER A 30 -2.01 -14.63 -14.78
N VAL A 31 -0.80 -14.76 -14.21
CA VAL A 31 0.17 -13.67 -14.06
C VAL A 31 0.65 -13.21 -15.44
N ASN A 32 1.01 -14.14 -16.33
CA ASN A 32 1.40 -13.81 -17.71
C ASN A 32 0.28 -13.04 -18.43
N THR A 33 -0.95 -13.50 -18.29
CA THR A 33 -2.12 -12.85 -18.92
C THR A 33 -2.34 -11.44 -18.36
N LEU A 34 -2.37 -11.29 -17.03
CA LEU A 34 -2.67 -10.00 -16.39
C LEU A 34 -1.53 -8.98 -16.61
N ALA A 35 -0.29 -9.35 -16.32
CA ALA A 35 0.86 -8.46 -16.51
C ALA A 35 1.08 -8.13 -17.99
N GLY A 36 0.96 -9.12 -18.88
CA GLY A 36 1.09 -8.90 -20.32
C GLY A 36 -0.01 -8.00 -20.91
N GLY A 37 -1.22 -8.03 -20.34
CA GLY A 37 -2.28 -7.08 -20.67
C GLY A 37 -1.95 -5.66 -20.20
N LEU A 38 -1.48 -5.52 -18.95
CA LEU A 38 -1.08 -4.23 -18.38
C LEU A 38 0.10 -3.58 -19.12
N ALA A 39 1.10 -4.36 -19.53
CA ALA A 39 2.25 -3.88 -20.29
C ALA A 39 1.86 -3.20 -21.62
N LYS A 40 0.70 -3.57 -22.19
CA LYS A 40 0.16 -3.03 -23.45
C LYS A 40 -0.86 -1.92 -23.24
N ALA A 41 -1.24 -1.64 -21.99
CA ALA A 41 -2.27 -0.65 -21.69
C ALA A 41 -1.72 0.78 -21.90
N THR A 42 -2.55 1.65 -22.46
CA THR A 42 -2.24 3.09 -22.48
C THR A 42 -2.67 3.72 -21.16
N ILE A 43 -1.70 4.12 -20.36
CA ILE A 43 -1.92 4.74 -19.05
C ILE A 43 -1.62 6.23 -19.14
N PRO A 44 -2.54 7.12 -18.72
CA PRO A 44 -2.28 8.56 -18.68
C PRO A 44 -1.05 8.91 -17.83
N ALA A 45 -0.19 9.81 -18.32
CA ALA A 45 1.09 10.15 -17.67
C ALA A 45 0.96 10.77 -16.26
N ASN A 46 -0.25 11.23 -15.90
CA ASN A 46 -0.57 11.79 -14.59
C ASN A 46 -1.12 10.76 -13.60
N ILE A 47 -1.12 9.46 -13.95
CA ILE A 47 -1.57 8.36 -13.09
C ILE A 47 -0.40 7.41 -12.85
N ASP A 48 -0.08 7.20 -11.57
CA ASP A 48 0.84 6.16 -11.14
C ASP A 48 0.07 4.84 -10.98
N VAL A 49 0.56 3.77 -11.59
CA VAL A 49 -0.06 2.44 -11.52
C VAL A 49 0.90 1.47 -10.88
N VAL A 50 0.43 0.78 -9.84
CA VAL A 50 1.23 -0.17 -9.05
C VAL A 50 0.46 -1.47 -8.92
N VAL A 51 1.11 -2.62 -9.16
CA VAL A 51 0.52 -3.95 -8.92
C VAL A 51 1.31 -4.72 -7.88
N ALA A 52 0.61 -5.44 -7.01
CA ALA A 52 1.21 -6.27 -5.97
C ALA A 52 0.81 -7.74 -6.18
N PRO A 53 1.61 -8.53 -6.91
CA PRO A 53 1.43 -9.98 -7.02
C PRO A 53 1.89 -10.69 -5.72
N THR A 54 1.63 -12.00 -5.61
CA THR A 54 2.23 -12.79 -4.51
C THR A 54 3.75 -12.82 -4.65
N PHE A 55 4.49 -13.03 -3.55
CA PHE A 55 5.96 -13.07 -3.57
C PHE A 55 6.54 -14.07 -4.59
N LEU A 56 5.85 -15.19 -4.81
CA LEU A 56 6.25 -16.21 -5.80
C LEU A 56 6.22 -15.71 -7.25
N HIS A 57 5.43 -14.66 -7.54
CA HIS A 57 5.19 -14.16 -8.89
C HIS A 57 5.79 -12.77 -9.14
N ILE A 58 6.44 -12.15 -8.14
CA ILE A 58 7.05 -10.82 -8.29
C ILE A 58 8.06 -10.80 -9.44
N SER A 59 8.96 -11.78 -9.53
CA SER A 59 9.97 -11.83 -10.60
C SER A 59 9.31 -11.82 -11.99
N ALA A 60 8.37 -12.75 -12.22
CA ALA A 60 7.69 -12.86 -13.51
C ALA A 60 6.91 -11.57 -13.86
N ALA A 61 6.22 -10.97 -12.88
CA ALA A 61 5.51 -9.71 -13.09
C ALA A 61 6.47 -8.55 -13.43
N LYS A 62 7.63 -8.47 -12.76
CA LYS A 62 8.66 -7.46 -13.08
C LYS A 62 9.16 -7.63 -14.52
N ASP A 63 9.52 -8.84 -14.91
CA ASP A 63 10.07 -9.11 -16.24
C ASP A 63 9.06 -8.76 -17.35
N LEU A 64 7.78 -9.06 -17.14
CA LEU A 64 6.71 -8.76 -18.10
C LEU A 64 6.35 -7.27 -18.17
N LEU A 65 6.56 -6.54 -17.09
CA LEU A 65 6.24 -5.11 -16.98
C LEU A 65 7.48 -4.22 -17.20
N ASP A 66 8.63 -4.81 -17.51
CA ASP A 66 9.85 -4.06 -17.79
C ASP A 66 9.66 -3.11 -18.99
N GLY A 67 10.18 -1.89 -18.87
CA GLY A 67 9.95 -0.81 -19.83
C GLY A 67 8.54 -0.19 -19.83
N SER A 68 7.58 -0.74 -19.07
CA SER A 68 6.26 -0.13 -18.89
C SER A 68 6.26 0.93 -17.77
N VAL A 69 5.18 1.73 -17.68
CA VAL A 69 4.99 2.68 -16.58
C VAL A 69 4.44 2.04 -15.30
N VAL A 70 4.11 0.74 -15.32
CA VAL A 70 3.51 0.04 -14.19
C VAL A 70 4.59 -0.44 -13.24
N SER A 71 4.52 -0.04 -11.97
CA SER A 71 5.44 -0.52 -10.94
C SER A 71 4.95 -1.81 -10.28
N VAL A 72 5.89 -2.65 -9.83
CA VAL A 72 5.59 -3.84 -9.01
C VAL A 72 5.89 -3.57 -7.54
N ALA A 73 5.01 -4.05 -6.66
CA ALA A 73 5.10 -3.89 -5.21
C ALA A 73 5.09 -5.24 -4.46
N GLY A 74 5.63 -5.24 -3.25
CA GLY A 74 5.37 -6.31 -2.28
C GLY A 74 3.98 -6.15 -1.65
N GLN A 75 3.34 -7.26 -1.28
CA GLN A 75 2.05 -7.25 -0.57
C GLN A 75 2.16 -7.08 0.96
N ASP A 76 3.35 -7.33 1.50
CA ASP A 76 3.69 -7.15 2.92
C ASP A 76 5.22 -7.15 3.08
N CYS A 77 5.73 -6.83 4.26
CA CYS A 77 7.07 -7.19 4.70
C CYS A 77 7.16 -7.24 6.24
N GLY A 78 8.25 -7.78 6.77
CA GLY A 78 8.55 -7.78 8.20
C GLY A 78 8.95 -6.38 8.73
N GLY A 79 8.57 -6.09 9.97
CA GLY A 79 9.00 -4.89 10.72
C GLY A 79 10.33 -5.08 11.45
N HIS A 80 11.18 -5.94 10.93
CA HIS A 80 12.44 -6.38 11.53
C HIS A 80 13.56 -6.40 10.49
N ASP A 81 14.80 -6.39 10.95
CA ASP A 81 15.97 -6.62 10.11
C ASP A 81 16.13 -8.11 9.80
N ALA A 82 17.14 -8.48 9.00
CA ALA A 82 17.44 -9.87 8.71
C ALA A 82 17.71 -10.67 10.00
N GLY A 83 17.14 -11.87 10.11
CA GLY A 83 17.23 -12.68 11.32
C GLY A 83 16.37 -13.95 11.27
N ALA A 84 16.12 -14.54 12.45
CA ALA A 84 15.41 -15.80 12.61
C ALA A 84 13.88 -15.65 12.46
N PHE A 85 13.43 -15.31 11.26
CA PHE A 85 12.02 -15.11 10.91
C PHE A 85 11.66 -15.93 9.67
N THR A 86 11.68 -17.26 9.79
CA THR A 86 11.39 -18.18 8.68
C THR A 86 10.13 -17.77 7.93
N SER A 87 10.21 -17.72 6.60
CA SER A 87 9.18 -17.24 5.64
C SER A 87 8.89 -15.74 5.60
N SER A 88 9.44 -14.94 6.51
CA SER A 88 9.31 -13.48 6.46
C SER A 88 10.25 -12.86 5.44
N VAL A 89 9.77 -11.84 4.71
CA VAL A 89 10.56 -11.04 3.77
C VAL A 89 10.81 -9.66 4.39
N THR A 90 12.06 -9.23 4.46
CA THR A 90 12.40 -7.89 4.99
C THR A 90 12.21 -6.80 3.95
N ALA A 91 12.03 -5.55 4.40
CA ALA A 91 12.01 -4.39 3.52
C ALA A 91 13.30 -4.27 2.68
N ALA A 92 14.46 -4.56 3.28
CA ALA A 92 15.74 -4.53 2.59
C ALA A 92 15.79 -5.57 1.45
N MET A 93 15.25 -6.78 1.65
CA MET A 93 15.16 -7.79 0.58
C MET A 93 14.26 -7.34 -0.57
N LEU A 94 13.13 -6.68 -0.29
CA LEU A 94 12.28 -6.12 -1.36
C LEU A 94 13.01 -5.04 -2.15
N LYS A 95 13.76 -4.17 -1.45
CA LYS A 95 14.53 -3.10 -2.11
C LYS A 95 15.67 -3.66 -2.94
N ASP A 96 16.42 -4.63 -2.41
CA ASP A 96 17.50 -5.34 -3.11
C ASP A 96 16.98 -6.06 -4.36
N PHE A 97 15.79 -6.67 -4.28
CA PHE A 97 15.11 -7.24 -5.44
C PHE A 97 14.67 -6.18 -6.48
N GLY A 98 14.84 -4.90 -6.20
CA GLY A 98 14.53 -3.78 -7.09
C GLY A 98 13.05 -3.40 -7.09
N LEU A 99 12.33 -3.61 -5.99
CA LEU A 99 11.00 -3.04 -5.80
C LEU A 99 11.09 -1.62 -5.23
N ASN A 100 10.08 -0.82 -5.51
CA ASN A 100 9.97 0.55 -4.99
C ASN A 100 8.74 0.77 -4.10
N TRP A 101 7.82 -0.18 -4.04
CA TRP A 101 6.55 -0.04 -3.32
C TRP A 101 6.28 -1.29 -2.47
N VAL A 102 5.58 -1.10 -1.34
CA VAL A 102 5.04 -2.19 -0.52
C VAL A 102 3.69 -1.78 0.06
N ILE A 103 2.74 -2.71 0.08
CA ILE A 103 1.46 -2.55 0.78
C ILE A 103 1.66 -2.97 2.24
N LEU A 104 1.20 -2.15 3.18
CA LEU A 104 1.28 -2.45 4.61
C LEU A 104 -0.05 -2.16 5.31
N GLY A 105 -0.39 -3.00 6.29
CA GLY A 105 -1.59 -2.80 7.10
C GLY A 105 -2.90 -3.07 6.38
N HIS A 106 -2.88 -3.82 5.26
CA HIS A 106 -4.10 -4.27 4.58
C HIS A 106 -5.05 -4.94 5.58
N SER A 107 -6.35 -4.70 5.44
CA SER A 107 -7.39 -5.20 6.36
C SER A 107 -7.29 -6.70 6.65
N GLU A 108 -7.00 -7.54 5.64
CA GLU A 108 -6.78 -8.98 5.82
C GLU A 108 -5.59 -9.30 6.75
N ARG A 109 -4.51 -8.50 6.73
CA ARG A 109 -3.36 -8.67 7.63
C ARG A 109 -3.75 -8.32 9.07
N ARG A 110 -4.51 -7.24 9.24
CA ARG A 110 -5.03 -6.80 10.54
C ARG A 110 -5.99 -7.83 11.13
N SER A 111 -6.95 -8.31 10.35
CA SER A 111 -8.04 -9.17 10.82
C SER A 111 -7.65 -10.66 10.93
N VAL A 112 -6.95 -11.21 9.94
CA VAL A 112 -6.64 -12.65 9.89
C VAL A 112 -5.31 -12.97 10.58
N PHE A 113 -4.33 -12.07 10.49
CA PHE A 113 -2.96 -12.33 10.97
C PHE A 113 -2.57 -11.50 12.20
N GLY A 114 -3.47 -10.64 12.69
CA GLY A 114 -3.27 -9.88 13.93
C GLY A 114 -2.15 -8.85 13.83
N ASP A 115 -2.01 -8.20 12.67
CA ASP A 115 -1.14 -7.03 12.55
C ASP A 115 -1.76 -5.84 13.27
N SER A 116 -1.16 -5.45 14.41
CA SER A 116 -1.55 -4.28 15.18
C SER A 116 -0.99 -2.99 14.59
N ASP A 117 -1.49 -1.85 15.07
CA ASP A 117 -0.99 -0.54 14.67
C ASP A 117 0.50 -0.36 14.96
N GLU A 118 1.01 -0.93 16.06
CA GLU A 118 2.43 -0.88 16.41
C GLU A 118 3.28 -1.72 15.44
N LYS A 119 2.80 -2.92 15.06
CA LYS A 119 3.48 -3.75 14.06
C LYS A 119 3.53 -3.05 12.72
N ILE A 120 2.45 -2.39 12.32
CA ILE A 120 2.36 -1.69 11.03
C ILE A 120 3.24 -0.43 11.04
N ALA A 121 3.30 0.30 12.15
CA ALA A 121 4.26 1.39 12.32
C ALA A 121 5.72 0.90 12.19
N ALA A 122 6.07 -0.22 12.84
CA ALA A 122 7.41 -0.81 12.72
C ALA A 122 7.74 -1.24 11.28
N LYS A 123 6.80 -1.90 10.59
CA LYS A 123 6.91 -2.23 9.16
C LYS A 123 7.12 -0.98 8.32
N THR A 124 6.31 0.06 8.55
CA THR A 124 6.38 1.34 7.82
C THR A 124 7.75 2.00 7.97
N THR A 125 8.28 2.08 9.20
CA THR A 125 9.62 2.60 9.47
C THR A 125 10.68 1.82 8.67
N LYS A 126 10.68 0.48 8.77
CA LYS A 126 11.66 -0.35 8.07
C LYS A 126 11.57 -0.22 6.55
N SER A 127 10.37 -0.11 6.00
CA SER A 127 10.17 0.09 4.55
C SER A 127 10.71 1.45 4.08
N LEU A 128 10.38 2.53 4.79
CA LEU A 128 10.83 3.87 4.43
C LEU A 128 12.34 4.04 4.60
N ASP A 129 12.91 3.49 5.69
CA ASP A 129 14.36 3.50 5.94
C ASP A 129 15.13 2.70 4.87
N ALA A 130 14.56 1.60 4.37
CA ALA A 130 15.10 0.84 3.25
C ALA A 130 14.92 1.55 1.89
N GLY A 131 14.25 2.70 1.83
CA GLY A 131 14.03 3.45 0.60
C GLY A 131 12.92 2.89 -0.29
N LEU A 132 11.97 2.15 0.28
CA LEU A 132 10.69 1.84 -0.36
C LEU A 132 9.70 3.00 -0.13
N ASN A 133 8.72 3.09 -1.01
CA ASN A 133 7.48 3.82 -0.79
C ASN A 133 6.43 2.88 -0.18
N VAL A 134 5.50 3.42 0.59
CA VAL A 134 4.51 2.64 1.34
C VAL A 134 3.10 2.97 0.89
N ILE A 135 2.31 1.95 0.57
CA ILE A 135 0.86 2.03 0.46
C ILE A 135 0.30 1.57 1.82
N ALA A 136 -0.02 2.53 2.68
CA ALA A 136 -0.46 2.27 4.05
C ALA A 136 -1.99 2.16 4.09
N CYS A 137 -2.50 0.98 4.43
CA CYS A 137 -3.94 0.74 4.51
C CYS A 137 -4.50 1.04 5.92
N ILE A 138 -5.67 1.68 5.93
CA ILE A 138 -6.44 2.04 7.11
C ILE A 138 -7.92 1.76 6.84
N GLY A 139 -8.71 1.57 7.88
CA GLY A 139 -10.14 1.30 7.74
C GLY A 139 -10.76 0.74 9.01
N GLU A 140 -12.04 1.02 9.17
CA GLU A 140 -12.87 0.51 10.25
C GLU A 140 -13.66 -0.74 9.81
N LYS A 141 -13.90 -1.65 10.77
CA LYS A 141 -14.77 -2.81 10.64
C LYS A 141 -16.24 -2.41 10.64
N LEU A 142 -17.10 -3.37 10.29
CA LEU A 142 -18.55 -3.15 10.24
C LEU A 142 -19.10 -2.72 11.60
N GLU A 143 -18.68 -3.39 12.67
CA GLU A 143 -19.16 -3.13 14.02
C GLU A 143 -18.73 -1.75 14.51
N GLU A 144 -17.52 -1.32 14.15
CA GLU A 144 -16.97 0.00 14.49
C GLU A 144 -17.73 1.12 13.77
N ARG A 145 -18.11 0.90 12.51
CA ARG A 145 -18.96 1.80 11.74
C ARG A 145 -20.37 1.88 12.31
N GLU A 146 -20.99 0.74 12.60
CA GLU A 146 -22.34 0.68 13.18
C GLU A 146 -22.38 1.30 14.59
N ALA A 147 -21.27 1.26 15.32
CA ALA A 147 -21.09 1.94 16.60
C ALA A 147 -20.78 3.46 16.48
N GLY A 148 -20.64 4.01 15.27
CA GLY A 148 -20.33 5.42 15.05
C GLY A 148 -18.88 5.82 15.38
N THR A 149 -17.97 4.84 15.45
CA THR A 149 -16.57 5.04 15.87
C THR A 149 -15.56 5.10 14.71
N THR A 150 -16.04 5.19 13.46
CA THR A 150 -15.20 5.20 12.24
C THR A 150 -14.02 6.18 12.35
N LEU A 151 -14.28 7.42 12.73
CA LEU A 151 -13.22 8.44 12.79
C LEU A 151 -12.18 8.13 13.87
N ASP A 152 -12.61 7.66 15.04
CA ASP A 152 -11.70 7.33 16.13
C ASP A 152 -10.74 6.21 15.74
N VAL A 153 -11.27 5.16 15.10
CA VAL A 153 -10.48 4.03 14.59
C VAL A 153 -9.51 4.50 13.51
N VAL A 154 -10.01 5.16 12.46
CA VAL A 154 -9.20 5.58 11.32
C VAL A 154 -8.12 6.59 11.73
N LEU A 155 -8.45 7.57 12.57
CA LEU A 155 -7.48 8.55 13.06
C LEU A 155 -6.44 7.91 14.00
N GLY A 156 -6.83 6.92 14.80
CA GLY A 156 -5.90 6.12 15.61
C GLY A 156 -4.85 5.42 14.73
N GLN A 157 -5.30 4.71 13.70
CA GLN A 157 -4.44 4.02 12.74
C GLN A 157 -3.52 5.00 12.01
N VAL A 158 -4.06 6.12 11.52
CA VAL A 158 -3.29 7.19 10.86
C VAL A 158 -2.24 7.78 11.80
N LYS A 159 -2.59 8.01 13.07
CA LYS A 159 -1.64 8.55 14.06
C LYS A 159 -0.48 7.60 14.31
N SER A 160 -0.73 6.29 14.37
CA SER A 160 0.34 5.29 14.50
C SER A 160 1.29 5.33 13.30
N ILE A 161 0.74 5.34 12.09
CA ILE A 161 1.52 5.45 10.84
C ILE A 161 2.30 6.78 10.82
N ALA A 162 1.66 7.89 11.18
CA ALA A 162 2.28 9.21 11.21
C ALA A 162 3.48 9.27 12.15
N GLY A 163 3.46 8.54 13.26
CA GLY A 163 4.61 8.42 14.16
C GLY A 163 5.83 7.73 13.54
N ALA A 164 5.63 6.91 12.50
CA ALA A 164 6.69 6.22 11.76
C ALA A 164 7.17 7.01 10.52
N VAL A 165 6.35 7.92 9.97
CA VAL A 165 6.61 8.60 8.69
C VAL A 165 7.32 9.94 8.92
N LYS A 166 8.53 10.07 8.36
CA LYS A 166 9.28 11.34 8.32
C LYS A 166 9.05 12.13 7.03
N ASP A 167 8.72 11.43 5.95
CA ASP A 167 8.52 11.99 4.61
C ASP A 167 7.27 11.39 3.97
N TRP A 168 6.20 12.18 3.94
CA TRP A 168 4.92 11.77 3.38
C TRP A 168 4.91 11.72 1.85
N SER A 169 5.93 12.26 1.16
CA SER A 169 6.02 12.15 -0.30
C SER A 169 6.20 10.71 -0.80
N LYS A 170 6.59 9.80 0.11
CA LYS A 170 6.77 8.36 -0.15
C LYS A 170 5.61 7.50 0.35
N VAL A 171 4.51 8.10 0.79
CA VAL A 171 3.39 7.38 1.40
C VAL A 171 2.10 7.67 0.64
N VAL A 172 1.40 6.59 0.27
CA VAL A 172 0.01 6.63 -0.16
C VAL A 172 -0.84 6.05 0.95
N LEU A 173 -1.85 6.81 1.39
CA LEU A 173 -2.81 6.34 2.38
C LEU A 173 -4.01 5.72 1.65
N ALA A 174 -4.25 4.44 1.85
CA ALA A 174 -5.35 3.70 1.25
C ALA A 174 -6.44 3.46 2.31
N TYR A 175 -7.55 4.19 2.20
CA TYR A 175 -8.73 3.92 3.02
C TYR A 175 -9.51 2.73 2.46
N GLU A 176 -9.66 1.69 3.26
CA GLU A 176 -10.38 0.47 2.97
C GLU A 176 -11.67 0.46 3.81
N PRO A 177 -12.86 0.59 3.20
CA PRO A 177 -14.11 0.40 3.92
C PRO A 177 -14.29 -1.08 4.24
N VAL A 178 -13.62 -1.59 5.30
CA VAL A 178 -13.57 -3.03 5.63
C VAL A 178 -14.98 -3.59 5.81
N TRP A 179 -15.87 -2.77 6.35
CA TRP A 179 -17.30 -3.04 6.50
C TRP A 179 -18.04 -3.38 5.17
N ALA A 180 -17.50 -3.03 4.01
CA ALA A 180 -18.05 -3.29 2.68
C ALA A 180 -17.26 -4.37 1.90
N ILE A 181 -16.16 -4.89 2.44
CA ILE A 181 -15.34 -5.92 1.78
C ILE A 181 -15.90 -7.31 2.10
N GLY A 182 -16.54 -7.96 1.12
CA GLY A 182 -17.06 -9.33 1.28
C GLY A 182 -18.32 -9.46 2.15
N THR A 183 -18.95 -8.34 2.53
CA THR A 183 -20.14 -8.30 3.40
C THR A 183 -21.46 -8.14 2.63
N GLY A 184 -21.40 -7.93 1.31
CA GLY A 184 -22.57 -7.62 0.48
C GLY A 184 -23.11 -6.19 0.65
N LYS A 185 -22.45 -5.35 1.46
CA LYS A 185 -22.76 -3.92 1.60
C LYS A 185 -21.86 -3.10 0.65
N VAL A 186 -22.38 -2.01 0.08
CA VAL A 186 -21.66 -1.11 -0.84
C VAL A 186 -21.43 0.24 -0.14
N ALA A 187 -20.24 0.83 -0.36
CA ALA A 187 -19.82 2.12 0.18
C ALA A 187 -20.52 3.32 -0.49
#